data_AF-A0A8J2H2D8-F1
#
_entry.id   AF-A0A8J2H2D8-F1
#
_cell.length_a   1.000
_cell.length_b   1.000
_cell.length_c   1.000
_cell.angle_alpha   90.00
_cell.angle_beta   90.00
_cell.angle_gamma   90.00
#
_symmetry.space_group_name_H-M   'P 1'
#
loop_
_entity.id
_entity.type
_entity.pdbx_description
1 polymer ?
#
loop_
_entity_poly.entity_id
_entity_poly.type
_entity_poly.pdbx_seq_one_letter_code
_entity_poly.pdbx_strand_id
1 'polypeptide(L)'
;MEKIRVLDRKCIRTCLKVYRSRESNFKKQISNETLYNIANIPRIDNFIIKLTRDYFAKLSSIENKEIKKILETPDQQIYITNHNSACLPPQAFIYFDKKGIIQDSNNVPTIYHWGRNVANKRINLTTDMIANNKYDPVYSMALPERDKMDFYSLDERYWWLEDSCHRIKLKLRKLNGWSATW
;
A
#
# COMPACT_ATOMS: atom_id res chain seq x y z
N MET A 1 -1.80 9.39 8.05
CA MET A 1 -1.61 7.95 8.34
C MET A 1 -0.93 7.66 9.65
N GLU A 2 0.21 8.27 9.99
CA GLU A 2 0.92 7.86 11.22
C GLU A 2 0.07 8.00 12.50
N LYS A 3 -0.78 9.04 12.62
CA LYS A 3 -1.75 9.15 13.72
C LYS A 3 -2.68 7.93 13.84
N ILE A 4 -3.18 7.42 12.71
CA ILE A 4 -4.02 6.21 12.65
C ILE A 4 -3.20 4.99 13.05
N ARG A 5 -1.96 4.85 12.53
CA ARG A 5 -1.07 3.76 12.93
C ARG A 5 -0.74 3.80 14.42
N VAL A 6 -0.56 4.97 15.03
CA VAL A 6 -0.35 5.13 16.48
C VAL A 6 -1.57 4.62 17.25
N LEU A 7 -2.78 4.98 16.83
CA LEU A 7 -4.02 4.52 17.45
C LEU A 7 -4.16 3.00 17.34
N ASP A 8 -4.03 2.46 16.13
CA ASP A 8 -4.10 1.01 15.85
C ASP A 8 -3.13 0.23 16.75
N ARG A 9 -1.88 0.67 16.78
CA ARG A 9 -0.83 0.13 17.66
C ARG A 9 -1.14 0.21 19.16
N LYS A 10 -1.92 1.19 19.62
CA LYS A 10 -2.38 1.24 21.02
C LYS A 10 -3.46 0.19 21.26
N CYS A 11 -4.43 0.08 20.35
CA CYS A 11 -5.48 -0.93 20.42
C CYS A 11 -4.91 -2.35 20.48
N ILE A 12 -4.00 -2.69 19.57
CA ILE A 12 -3.37 -4.01 19.53
C ILE A 12 -2.63 -4.33 20.84
N ARG A 13 -1.87 -3.37 21.38
CA ARG A 13 -1.17 -3.56 22.67
C ARG A 13 -2.14 -3.80 23.82
N THR A 14 -3.25 -3.06 23.86
CA THR A 14 -4.29 -3.23 24.88
C THR A 14 -4.95 -4.60 24.77
N CYS A 15 -5.31 -5.03 23.56
CA CYS A 15 -5.94 -6.33 23.33
C CYS A 15 -5.01 -7.50 23.69
N LEU A 16 -3.73 -7.42 23.33
CA LEU A 16 -2.75 -8.48 23.58
C LEU A 16 -2.10 -8.40 24.98
N LYS A 17 -2.26 -7.28 25.68
CA LYS A 17 -1.56 -6.95 26.94
C LYS A 17 -0.03 -7.02 26.82
N VAL A 18 0.53 -6.73 25.64
CA VAL A 18 1.99 -6.74 25.39
C VAL A 18 2.49 -5.32 25.16
N TYR A 19 3.40 -4.85 26.02
CA TYR A 19 3.92 -3.48 25.97
C TYR A 19 5.45 -3.40 25.88
N ARG A 20 6.17 -4.27 26.59
CA ARG A 20 7.63 -4.23 26.77
C ARG A 20 8.28 -5.52 26.26
N SER A 21 9.50 -5.41 25.73
CA SER A 21 10.25 -6.58 25.23
C SER A 21 10.98 -7.28 26.36
N ARG A 22 10.81 -8.61 26.44
CA ARG A 22 11.55 -9.50 27.36
C ARG A 22 13.05 -9.47 27.09
N GLU A 23 13.45 -9.46 25.82
CA GLU A 23 14.85 -9.41 25.37
C GLU A 23 15.59 -8.17 25.88
N SER A 24 14.85 -7.10 26.16
CA SER A 24 15.40 -5.85 26.70
C SER A 24 15.34 -5.74 28.23
N ASN A 25 15.14 -6.85 28.94
CA ASN A 25 14.83 -6.88 30.38
C ASN A 25 13.67 -5.91 30.72
N PHE A 26 12.65 -5.87 29.86
CA PHE A 26 11.48 -5.00 29.95
C PHE A 26 11.75 -3.48 29.93
N LYS A 27 12.98 -3.05 29.64
CA LYS A 27 13.32 -1.62 29.56
C LYS A 27 12.76 -0.95 28.31
N LYS A 28 12.75 -1.65 27.17
CA LYS A 28 12.30 -1.11 25.87
C LYS A 28 10.89 -1.58 25.52
N GLN A 29 10.17 -0.77 24.75
CA GLN A 29 8.93 -1.20 24.12
C GLN A 29 9.22 -2.29 23.07
N ILE A 30 8.26 -3.19 22.86
CA ILE A 30 8.31 -4.10 21.72
C ILE A 30 8.31 -3.30 20.41
N SER A 31 9.03 -3.81 19.42
CA SER A 31 9.01 -3.23 18.09
C SER A 31 7.60 -3.31 17.50
N ASN A 32 7.29 -2.38 16.59
CA ASN A 32 5.98 -2.36 15.94
C ASN A 32 5.78 -3.58 15.05
N GLU A 33 6.83 -4.02 14.34
CA GLU A 33 6.81 -5.24 13.52
C GLU A 33 6.50 -6.48 14.37
N THR A 34 7.21 -6.66 15.49
CA THR A 34 6.96 -7.75 16.43
C THR A 34 5.52 -7.71 16.96
N LEU A 35 4.99 -6.54 17.30
CA LEU A 35 3.61 -6.40 17.76
C LEU A 35 2.59 -6.90 16.71
N TYR A 36 2.72 -6.48 15.45
CA TYR A 36 1.84 -6.94 14.38
C TYR A 36 2.00 -8.44 14.12
N ASN A 37 3.23 -8.96 14.19
CA ASN A 37 3.50 -10.40 14.04
C ASN A 37 2.81 -11.22 15.14
N ILE A 38 2.89 -10.79 16.41
CA ILE A 38 2.19 -11.46 17.52
C ILE A 38 0.68 -11.38 17.33
N ALA A 39 0.15 -10.22 16.91
CA ALA A 39 -1.27 -10.05 16.63
C ALA A 39 -1.75 -10.88 15.43
N ASN A 40 -0.84 -11.25 14.53
CA ASN A 40 -1.12 -11.91 13.27
C ASN A 40 -2.24 -11.16 12.51
N ILE A 41 -2.08 -9.85 12.33
CA ILE A 41 -2.98 -9.00 11.56
C ILE A 41 -2.18 -8.17 10.55
N PRO A 42 -2.78 -7.80 9.40
CA PRO A 42 -2.12 -6.90 8.46
C PRO A 42 -1.94 -5.51 9.07
N ARG A 43 -0.94 -4.77 8.59
CA ARG A 43 -0.79 -3.36 8.95
C ARG A 43 -1.98 -2.57 8.39
N ILE A 44 -2.51 -1.62 9.17
CA ILE A 44 -3.76 -0.91 8.83
C ILE A 44 -3.76 -0.23 7.45
N ASP A 45 -2.61 0.25 6.99
CA ASP A 45 -2.48 0.86 5.66
C ASP A 45 -2.47 -0.14 4.52
N ASN A 46 -1.83 -1.31 4.68
CA ASN A 46 -1.98 -2.44 3.75
C ASN A 46 -3.43 -2.90 3.68
N PHE A 47 -4.09 -2.99 4.84
CA PHE A 47 -5.52 -3.30 4.91
C PHE A 47 -6.37 -2.28 4.16
N ILE A 48 -6.13 -0.98 4.32
CA ILE A 48 -6.84 0.08 3.59
C ILE A 48 -6.60 -0.02 2.07
N ILE A 49 -5.37 -0.28 1.63
CA ILE A 49 -5.08 -0.48 0.20
C ILE A 49 -5.86 -1.68 -0.35
N LYS A 50 -5.87 -2.80 0.38
CA LYS A 50 -6.63 -4.00 0.01
C LYS A 50 -8.13 -3.71 -0.09
N LEU A 51 -8.71 -3.04 0.91
CA LEU A 51 -10.11 -2.60 0.86
C LEU A 51 -10.41 -1.71 -0.36
N THR A 52 -9.49 -0.79 -0.68
CA THR A 52 -9.64 0.11 -1.83
C THR A 52 -9.60 -0.66 -3.15
N ARG A 53 -8.66 -1.62 -3.29
CA ARG A 53 -8.60 -2.50 -4.45
C ARG A 53 -9.88 -3.34 -4.57
N ASP A 54 -10.41 -3.86 -3.47
CA ASP A 54 -11.64 -4.66 -3.46
C ASP A 54 -12.86 -3.84 -3.89
N TYR A 55 -12.90 -2.56 -3.51
CA TYR A 55 -13.92 -1.64 -4.00
C TYR A 55 -13.86 -1.50 -5.53
N PHE A 56 -12.70 -1.19 -6.11
CA PHE A 56 -12.55 -1.04 -7.56
C PHE A 56 -12.76 -2.35 -8.33
N ALA A 57 -12.34 -3.49 -7.77
CA ALA A 57 -12.58 -4.80 -8.36
C ALA A 57 -14.08 -5.12 -8.45
N LYS A 58 -14.90 -4.66 -7.50
CA LYS A 58 -16.35 -4.82 -7.54
C LYS A 58 -17.04 -3.89 -8.53
N LEU A 59 -16.49 -2.69 -8.78
CA LEU A 59 -17.11 -1.74 -9.71
C LEU A 59 -17.27 -2.30 -11.12
N SER A 60 -16.39 -3.20 -11.57
CA SER A 60 -16.50 -3.82 -12.91
C SER A 60 -17.77 -4.69 -13.07
N SER A 61 -18.29 -5.21 -11.96
CA SER A 61 -19.49 -6.06 -11.94
C SER A 61 -20.80 -5.27 -11.93
N ILE A 62 -20.75 -3.95 -11.69
CA ILE A 62 -21.94 -3.10 -11.60
C ILE A 62 -22.45 -2.75 -13.00
N GLU A 63 -23.72 -3.00 -13.30
CA GLU A 63 -24.32 -2.76 -14.62
C GLU A 63 -24.54 -1.28 -14.97
N ASN A 64 -24.43 -0.38 -13.98
CA ASN A 64 -24.61 1.05 -14.19
C ASN A 64 -23.51 1.63 -15.09
N LYS A 65 -23.91 2.12 -16.27
CA LYS A 65 -23.01 2.68 -17.29
C LYS A 65 -22.20 3.87 -16.81
N GLU A 66 -22.77 4.76 -15.98
CA GLU A 66 -22.03 5.93 -15.46
C GLU A 66 -20.93 5.53 -14.49
N ILE A 67 -21.17 4.47 -13.69
CA ILE A 67 -20.14 3.91 -12.81
C ILE A 67 -19.06 3.20 -13.64
N LYS A 68 -19.43 2.48 -14.70
CA LYS A 68 -18.45 1.86 -15.61
C LYS A 68 -17.55 2.87 -16.32
N LYS A 69 -18.07 4.02 -16.74
CA LYS A 69 -17.26 5.11 -17.32
C LYS A 69 -16.13 5.57 -16.41
N ILE A 70 -16.28 5.44 -15.08
CA ILE A 70 -15.19 5.70 -14.13
C ILE A 70 -14.02 4.76 -14.44
N LEU A 71 -14.24 3.49 -14.73
CA LEU A 71 -13.16 2.53 -14.98
C LEU A 71 -12.47 2.69 -16.35
N GLU A 72 -13.11 3.35 -17.30
CA GLU A 72 -12.69 3.43 -18.72
C GLU A 72 -11.78 4.63 -19.04
N THR A 73 -11.42 5.46 -18.06
CA THR A 73 -10.71 6.73 -18.33
C THR A 73 -9.23 6.50 -18.73
N PRO A 74 -8.75 7.05 -19.86
CA PRO A 74 -7.37 6.84 -20.34
C PRO A 74 -6.28 7.38 -19.40
N ASP A 75 -5.22 6.57 -19.23
CA ASP A 75 -4.05 6.78 -18.36
C ASP A 75 -3.38 8.17 -18.51
N GLN A 76 -3.31 8.74 -19.72
CA GLN A 76 -2.63 10.02 -19.97
C GLN A 76 -3.48 11.25 -19.59
N GLN A 77 -4.80 11.18 -19.77
CA GLN A 77 -5.69 12.32 -19.47
C GLN A 77 -5.72 12.60 -17.96
N ILE A 78 -5.65 11.54 -17.14
CA ILE A 78 -5.64 11.65 -15.68
C ILE A 78 -4.39 12.40 -15.18
N TYR A 79 -3.23 12.19 -15.80
CA TYR A 79 -2.01 12.92 -15.44
C TYR A 79 -2.07 14.39 -15.87
N ILE A 80 -2.53 14.64 -17.11
CA ILE A 80 -2.57 15.98 -17.72
C ILE A 80 -3.62 16.89 -17.05
N THR A 81 -4.82 16.38 -16.77
CA THR A 81 -5.91 17.19 -16.17
C THR A 81 -5.65 17.50 -14.69
N ASN A 82 -4.87 16.66 -13.99
CA ASN A 82 -4.67 16.78 -12.55
C ASN A 82 -3.34 17.36 -12.11
N HIS A 83 -2.43 17.71 -13.04
CA HIS A 83 -1.22 18.45 -12.70
C HIS A 83 -1.55 19.81 -12.04
N ASN A 84 -2.70 20.38 -12.40
CA ASN A 84 -3.17 21.69 -11.92
C ASN A 84 -4.32 21.61 -10.90
N SER A 85 -5.04 20.48 -10.82
CA SER A 85 -6.15 20.26 -9.89
C SER A 85 -5.66 19.65 -8.57
N ALA A 86 -6.13 20.16 -7.42
CA ALA A 86 -5.85 19.55 -6.11
C ALA A 86 -6.67 18.28 -5.84
N CYS A 87 -7.61 17.94 -6.74
CA CYS A 87 -8.52 16.82 -6.61
C CYS A 87 -8.18 15.75 -7.65
N LEU A 88 -7.87 14.54 -7.18
CA LEU A 88 -7.68 13.38 -8.05
C LEU A 88 -9.02 12.68 -8.26
N PRO A 89 -9.39 12.34 -9.50
CA PRO A 89 -10.57 11.54 -9.77
C PRO A 89 -10.32 10.10 -9.27
N PRO A 90 -11.37 9.30 -8.95
CA PRO A 90 -11.23 7.93 -8.47
C PRO A 90 -10.29 7.06 -9.33
N GLN A 91 -10.29 7.28 -10.64
CA GLN A 91 -9.45 6.62 -11.64
C GLN A 91 -7.96 6.74 -11.41
N ALA A 92 -7.53 7.83 -10.76
CA ALA A 92 -6.13 8.04 -10.41
C ALA A 92 -5.60 6.91 -9.52
N PHE A 93 -6.45 6.30 -8.68
CA PHE A 93 -6.06 5.14 -7.89
C PHE A 93 -5.59 3.98 -8.78
N ILE A 94 -6.42 3.57 -9.74
CA ILE A 94 -6.12 2.46 -10.67
C ILE A 94 -4.80 2.73 -11.41
N TYR A 95 -4.65 3.94 -11.93
CA TYR A 95 -3.45 4.35 -12.66
C TYR A 95 -2.18 4.26 -11.78
N PHE A 96 -2.20 4.90 -10.61
CA PHE A 96 -1.03 4.93 -9.72
C PHE A 96 -0.72 3.54 -9.13
N ASP A 97 -1.75 2.72 -8.90
CA ASP A 97 -1.59 1.35 -8.41
C ASP A 97 -0.94 0.46 -9.47
N LYS A 98 -1.39 0.54 -10.74
CA LYS A 98 -0.77 -0.13 -11.89
C LYS A 98 0.69 0.25 -12.08
N LYS A 99 1.06 1.50 -11.78
CA LYS A 99 2.44 1.99 -11.84
C LYS A 99 3.30 1.61 -10.61
N GLY A 100 2.72 0.99 -9.58
CA GLY A 100 3.43 0.62 -8.34
C GLY A 100 3.75 1.82 -7.43
N ILE A 101 3.03 2.93 -7.58
CA ILE A 101 3.22 4.17 -6.79
C ILE A 101 2.45 4.08 -5.46
N ILE A 102 1.34 3.34 -5.41
CA ILE A 102 0.53 3.14 -4.20
C ILE A 102 1.20 2.16 -3.24
N GLN A 103 1.69 1.04 -3.77
CA GLN A 103 2.35 -0.02 -3.04
C GLN A 103 3.49 -0.60 -3.90
N ASP A 104 4.66 -0.84 -3.30
CA ASP A 104 5.79 -1.45 -4.01
C ASP A 104 5.69 -2.99 -4.06
N SER A 105 6.59 -3.63 -4.81
CA SER A 105 6.64 -5.09 -4.93
C SER A 105 6.99 -5.83 -3.64
N ASN A 106 7.39 -5.11 -2.59
CA ASN A 106 7.62 -5.64 -1.26
C ASN A 106 6.38 -5.51 -0.35
N ASN A 107 5.24 -5.11 -0.90
CA ASN A 107 4.01 -4.78 -0.21
C ASN A 107 4.12 -3.57 0.72
N VAL A 108 5.09 -2.68 0.53
CA VAL A 108 5.23 -1.43 1.28
C VAL A 108 4.25 -0.39 0.71
N PRO A 109 3.32 0.16 1.50
CA PRO A 109 2.42 1.27 1.17
C PRO A 109 3.14 2.61 0.88
N THR A 110 3.90 2.67 -0.20
CA THR A 110 4.74 3.81 -0.62
C THR A 110 4.00 5.14 -0.51
N ILE A 111 2.73 5.25 -0.92
CA ILE A 111 1.93 6.50 -0.89
C ILE A 111 1.93 7.25 0.46
N TYR A 112 2.14 6.54 1.58
CA TYR A 112 2.14 7.12 2.92
C TYR A 112 3.53 7.52 3.45
N HIS A 113 4.59 7.18 2.73
CA HIS A 113 5.98 7.47 3.11
C HIS A 113 6.56 8.68 2.38
N TRP A 114 5.83 9.23 1.40
CA TRP A 114 6.23 10.43 0.68
C TRP A 114 6.14 11.65 1.58
N GLY A 115 7.20 12.45 1.61
CA GLY A 115 7.21 13.75 2.29
C GLY A 115 6.12 14.66 1.73
N ARG A 116 5.35 15.27 2.63
CA ARG A 116 4.32 16.26 2.26
C ARG A 116 4.49 17.49 3.11
N ASN A 117 4.37 18.65 2.48
CA ASN A 117 4.32 19.91 3.22
C ASN A 117 3.00 19.96 4.03
N VAL A 118 3.03 20.59 5.20
CA VAL A 118 1.82 20.74 6.02
C VAL A 118 0.78 21.62 5.31
N ALA A 119 1.22 22.69 4.64
CA ALA A 119 0.39 23.62 3.88
C ALA A 119 0.07 23.13 2.46
N ASN A 120 0.99 22.42 1.81
CA ASN A 120 0.78 21.86 0.48
C ASN A 120 0.69 20.32 0.52
N LYS A 121 -0.53 19.81 0.42
CA LYS A 121 -0.83 18.36 0.45
C LYS A 121 -0.64 17.65 -0.89
N ARG A 122 -0.22 18.36 -1.93
CA ARG A 122 0.05 17.76 -3.25
C ARG A 122 1.18 16.74 -3.12
N ILE A 123 1.06 15.65 -3.88
CA ILE A 123 2.14 14.69 -4.07
C ILE A 123 2.82 15.09 -5.38
N ASN A 124 4.04 15.60 -5.29
CA ASN A 124 4.82 15.93 -6.48
C ASN A 124 5.35 14.62 -7.10
N LEU A 125 4.54 14.01 -7.96
CA LEU A 125 4.90 12.85 -8.73
C LEU A 125 5.64 13.33 -9.99
N THR A 126 6.93 13.62 -9.89
CA THR A 126 7.73 13.87 -11.10
C THR A 126 8.00 12.56 -11.81
N THR A 127 8.12 12.61 -13.14
CA THR A 127 8.42 11.46 -13.99
C THR A 127 9.68 10.73 -13.53
N ASP A 128 10.69 11.47 -13.05
CA ASP A 128 11.94 10.91 -12.52
C ASP A 128 11.78 10.18 -11.18
N MET A 129 10.87 10.65 -10.32
CA MET A 129 10.56 9.99 -9.05
C MET A 129 9.79 8.68 -9.28
N ILE A 130 8.88 8.67 -10.26
CA ILE A 130 8.17 7.45 -10.69
C ILE A 130 9.15 6.46 -11.33
N ALA A 131 10.08 6.95 -12.18
CA ALA A 131 11.03 6.11 -12.90
C ALA A 131 12.07 5.46 -11.97
N ASN A 132 12.51 6.16 -10.92
CA ASN A 132 13.63 5.72 -10.08
C ASN A 132 13.22 5.20 -8.69
N ASN A 133 11.93 5.28 -8.30
CA ASN A 133 11.44 4.93 -6.96
C ASN A 133 12.28 5.55 -5.81
N LYS A 134 12.94 6.68 -6.08
CA LYS A 134 13.91 7.29 -5.16
C LYS A 134 13.18 8.37 -4.37
N TYR A 135 12.72 8.02 -3.18
CA TYR A 135 12.19 8.98 -2.21
C TYR A 135 12.78 8.68 -0.84
N ASP A 136 13.04 9.73 -0.06
CA ASP A 136 13.47 9.57 1.33
C ASP A 136 12.24 9.27 2.20
N PRO A 137 12.13 8.07 2.78
CA PRO A 137 10.95 7.69 3.53
C PRO A 137 10.89 8.46 4.85
N VAL A 138 9.78 9.16 5.08
CA VAL A 138 9.56 9.93 6.33
C VAL A 138 9.24 9.02 7.52
N TYR A 139 8.72 7.82 7.26
CA TYR A 139 8.27 6.87 8.28
C TYR A 139 8.86 5.49 8.05
N SER A 140 8.98 4.71 9.13
CA SER A 140 9.41 3.30 9.09
C SER A 140 8.60 2.48 8.07
N MET A 141 9.32 1.79 7.18
CA MET A 141 8.74 0.91 6.16
C MET A 141 8.59 -0.54 6.64
N ALA A 142 8.89 -0.84 7.91
CA ALA A 142 8.80 -2.20 8.46
C ALA A 142 7.38 -2.75 8.34
N LEU A 143 7.28 -3.99 7.86
CA LEU A 143 6.03 -4.72 7.65
C LEU A 143 6.02 -5.98 8.49
N PRO A 144 4.85 -6.43 8.98
CA PRO A 144 4.72 -7.77 9.53
C PRO A 144 4.94 -8.85 8.45
N GLU A 145 5.32 -10.04 8.87
CA GLU A 145 5.56 -11.19 7.98
C GLU A 145 4.35 -11.55 7.13
N ARG A 146 3.15 -11.47 7.72
CA ARG A 146 1.89 -11.68 7.00
C ARG A 146 1.78 -10.76 5.78
N ASP A 147 2.14 -9.48 5.93
CA ASP A 147 2.07 -8.52 4.83
C ASP A 147 3.17 -8.78 3.79
N LYS A 148 4.37 -9.18 4.22
CA LYS A 148 5.45 -9.55 3.30
C LYS A 148 5.06 -10.75 2.42
N MET A 149 4.31 -11.70 2.99
CA MET A 149 3.84 -12.92 2.33
C MET A 149 2.44 -12.79 1.71
N ASP A 150 1.80 -11.62 1.75
CA ASP A 150 0.49 -11.43 1.11
C ASP A 150 0.67 -11.24 -0.41
N PHE A 151 0.16 -12.17 -1.20
CA PHE A 151 0.20 -12.12 -2.67
C PHE A 151 -1.16 -11.81 -3.29
N TYR A 152 -2.08 -11.21 -2.52
CA TYR A 152 -3.42 -10.88 -3.00
C TYR A 152 -3.41 -10.03 -4.28
N SER A 153 -2.43 -9.14 -4.48
CA SER A 153 -2.29 -8.34 -5.71
C SER A 153 -2.05 -9.17 -6.98
N LEU A 154 -1.75 -10.47 -6.84
CA LEU A 154 -1.68 -11.41 -7.96
C LEU A 154 -3.06 -11.96 -8.38
N ASP A 155 -4.11 -11.70 -7.60
CA ASP A 155 -5.48 -12.12 -7.90
C ASP A 155 -5.96 -11.46 -9.20
N GLU A 156 -6.61 -12.27 -10.05
CA GLU A 156 -7.14 -11.87 -11.36
C GLU A 156 -8.23 -10.81 -11.25
N ARG A 157 -8.92 -10.73 -10.10
CA ARG A 157 -9.94 -9.71 -9.87
C ARG A 157 -9.39 -8.28 -9.93
N TYR A 158 -8.08 -8.11 -9.72
CA TYR A 158 -7.39 -6.83 -9.90
C TYR A 158 -6.84 -6.70 -11.32
N TRP A 159 -7.74 -6.75 -12.30
CA TRP A 159 -7.44 -6.78 -13.73
C TRP A 159 -6.45 -5.68 -14.19
N TRP A 160 -6.48 -4.50 -13.56
CA TRP A 160 -5.56 -3.41 -13.91
C TRP A 160 -4.09 -3.68 -13.55
N LEU A 161 -3.80 -4.69 -12.72
CA LEU A 161 -2.44 -5.05 -12.31
C LEU A 161 -1.78 -6.08 -13.23
N GLU A 162 -2.50 -6.66 -14.21
CA GLU A 162 -2.04 -7.77 -15.04
C GLU A 162 -0.68 -7.56 -15.72
N ASP A 163 -0.52 -6.44 -16.40
CA ASP A 163 0.73 -6.09 -17.10
C ASP A 163 1.64 -5.16 -16.30
N SER A 164 1.42 -5.05 -14.98
CA SER A 164 2.26 -4.18 -14.17
C SER A 164 3.63 -4.80 -13.91
N CYS A 165 4.69 -4.02 -14.08
CA CYS A 165 6.06 -4.39 -13.64
C CYS A 165 6.07 -4.80 -12.15
N HIS A 166 5.17 -4.21 -11.37
CA HIS A 166 4.90 -4.59 -9.99
C HIS A 166 4.44 -6.05 -9.83
N ARG A 167 3.42 -6.50 -10.59
CA ARG A 167 2.91 -7.89 -10.54
C ARG A 167 3.98 -8.90 -10.98
N ILE A 168 4.82 -8.56 -11.96
CA ILE A 168 5.95 -9.40 -12.38
C ILE A 168 6.96 -9.59 -11.22
N LYS A 169 7.37 -8.50 -10.58
CA LYS A 169 8.31 -8.56 -9.42
C LYS A 169 7.72 -9.36 -8.26
N LEU A 170 6.43 -9.21 -7.98
CA LEU A 170 5.72 -9.98 -6.97
C LEU A 170 5.67 -11.49 -7.29
N LYS A 171 5.41 -11.85 -8.55
CA LYS A 171 5.47 -13.26 -9.00
C LYS A 171 6.87 -13.85 -8.78
N LEU A 172 7.91 -13.13 -9.17
CA LEU A 172 9.31 -13.55 -8.93
C LEU A 172 9.61 -13.71 -7.43
N ARG A 173 9.17 -12.76 -6.60
CA ARG A 173 9.31 -12.86 -5.15
C ARG A 173 8.59 -14.09 -4.56
N LYS A 174 7.37 -14.39 -5.05
CA LYS A 174 6.62 -15.59 -4.64
C LYS A 174 7.37 -16.88 -4.98
N LEU A 175 7.95 -16.95 -6.18
CA LEU A 175 8.75 -18.10 -6.63
C LEU A 175 10.05 -18.25 -5.82
N ASN A 176 10.77 -17.14 -5.60
CA ASN A 176 12.04 -17.15 -4.86
C ASN A 176 11.85 -17.35 -3.35
N GLY A 177 10.70 -16.96 -2.80
CA GLY A 177 10.35 -17.24 -1.40
C GLY A 177 10.05 -18.73 -1.14
N TRP A 178 9.68 -19.48 -2.19
CA TRP A 178 9.47 -20.93 -2.12
C TRP A 178 10.76 -21.74 -2.30
N SER A 179 11.81 -21.16 -2.90
CA SER A 179 13.10 -21.85 -3.08
C SER A 179 14.04 -21.76 -1.88
N ALA A 180 13.65 -21.05 -0.80
CA ALA A 180 14.45 -20.92 0.42
C ALA A 180 14.03 -21.87 1.56
N THR A 181 13.17 -22.85 1.27
CA THR A 181 12.72 -23.88 2.22
C THR A 181 12.87 -25.28 1.61
N TRP A 182 14.12 -25.72 1.42
CA TRP A 182 14.52 -27.12 1.27
C TRP A 182 15.91 -27.31 1.87
#